data_AF-A0A356EBD4-F1
#
_entry.id   AF-A0A356EBD4-F1
#
_cell.length_a   1.000
_cell.length_b   1.000
_cell.length_c   1.000
_cell.angle_alpha   90.00
_cell.angle_beta   90.00
_cell.angle_gamma   90.00
#
_symmetry.space_group_name_H-M   'P 1'
#
loop_
_entity.id
_entity.type
_entity.pdbx_description
1 polymer ?
#
loop_
_entity_poly.entity_id
_entity_poly.type
_entity_poly.pdbx_seq_one_letter_code
_entity_poly.pdbx_strand_id
1 'polypeptide(L)'
;PRVIGLKDAAPLLFTGDKINAKKALELGLVDQLTEKTGLISTACCYILQQKRINDVSSKTALLWKKAKNFLGMTQFTRNQALERIESRISQRVFDNYCAGETLMNALKQAEFKDGLVAERAGLCNLFYSEQSRVLRHLECTAREMKW
;
A
#
# COMPACT_ATOMS: atom_id res chain seq x y z
N PRO A 1 0.01 4.18 -0.21
CA PRO A 1 -0.67 5.44 0.23
C PRO A 1 -1.13 6.38 -0.90
N ARG A 2 -0.33 6.56 -1.97
CA ARG A 2 -0.68 7.50 -3.06
C ARG A 2 -1.81 7.00 -3.97
N VAL A 3 -1.94 5.69 -4.13
CA VAL A 3 -2.98 5.07 -4.99
C VAL A 3 -4.33 5.01 -4.28
N ILE A 4 -4.37 4.46 -3.07
CA ILE A 4 -5.62 4.20 -2.32
C ILE A 4 -5.86 5.12 -1.12
N GLY A 5 -4.99 6.10 -0.90
CA GLY A 5 -5.01 6.95 0.29
C GLY A 5 -4.28 6.33 1.48
N LEU A 6 -3.94 7.17 2.47
CA LEU A 6 -3.21 6.74 3.67
C LEU A 6 -4.07 5.86 4.59
N LYS A 7 -5.35 6.20 4.74
CA LYS A 7 -6.30 5.50 5.63
C LYS A 7 -6.46 4.03 5.25
N ASP A 8 -6.52 3.74 3.95
CA ASP A 8 -6.73 2.37 3.45
C ASP A 8 -5.40 1.64 3.24
N ALA A 9 -4.32 2.36 2.90
CA ALA A 9 -3.00 1.74 2.72
C ALA A 9 -2.34 1.31 4.03
N ALA A 10 -2.46 2.12 5.10
CA ALA A 10 -1.72 1.84 6.32
C ALA A 10 -2.12 0.52 6.98
N PRO A 11 -3.43 0.19 7.16
CA PRO A 11 -3.82 -1.11 7.71
C PRO A 11 -3.24 -2.28 6.92
N LEU A 12 -3.26 -2.22 5.58
CA LEU A 12 -2.69 -3.28 4.73
C LEU A 12 -1.19 -3.47 4.93
N LEU A 13 -0.45 -2.37 5.10
CA LEU A 13 0.99 -2.41 5.32
C LEU A 13 1.35 -2.93 6.72
N PHE A 14 0.58 -2.55 7.74
CA PHE A 14 0.86 -2.95 9.13
C PHE A 14 0.38 -4.37 9.46
N THR A 15 -0.72 -4.85 8.87
CA THR A 15 -1.19 -6.21 9.13
C THR A 15 -0.54 -7.23 8.21
N GLY A 16 -0.14 -6.83 6.99
CA GLY A 16 0.36 -7.76 5.98
C GLY A 16 -0.70 -8.73 5.46
N ASP A 17 -1.99 -8.46 5.73
CA ASP A 17 -3.09 -9.35 5.35
C ASP A 17 -3.26 -9.39 3.83
N LYS A 18 -3.56 -10.59 3.33
CA LYS A 18 -3.92 -10.79 1.92
C LYS A 18 -5.31 -10.24 1.67
N ILE A 19 -5.48 -9.52 0.57
CA ILE A 19 -6.78 -9.01 0.12
C ILE A 19 -7.29 -9.81 -1.08
N ASN A 20 -8.61 -9.96 -1.15
CA ASN A 20 -9.29 -10.59 -2.28
C ASN A 20 -9.38 -9.65 -3.49
N ALA A 21 -9.52 -10.23 -4.68
CA ALA A 21 -9.63 -9.48 -5.94
C ALA A 21 -10.77 -8.44 -5.92
N LYS A 22 -11.94 -8.79 -5.39
CA LYS A 22 -13.07 -7.86 -5.23
C LYS A 22 -12.71 -6.66 -4.34
N LYS A 23 -12.07 -6.93 -3.20
CA LYS A 23 -11.61 -5.89 -2.27
C LYS A 23 -10.56 -4.98 -2.92
N ALA A 24 -9.66 -5.55 -3.71
CA ALA A 24 -8.65 -4.78 -4.43
C ALA A 24 -9.26 -3.83 -5.47
N LEU A 25 -10.33 -4.26 -6.18
CA LEU A 25 -11.10 -3.40 -7.09
C LEU A 25 -11.82 -2.27 -6.33
N GLU A 26 -12.51 -2.59 -5.23
CA GLU A 26 -13.22 -1.59 -4.39
C GLU A 26 -12.28 -0.50 -3.85
N LEU A 27 -11.07 -0.89 -3.44
CA LEU A 27 -10.05 0.04 -2.96
C LEU A 27 -9.42 0.87 -4.08
N GLY A 28 -9.57 0.46 -5.35
CA GLY A 28 -8.91 1.05 -6.50
C GLY A 28 -7.42 0.69 -6.61
N LEU A 29 -7.01 -0.47 -6.06
CA LEU A 29 -5.68 -1.05 -6.31
C LEU A 29 -5.61 -1.71 -7.70
N VAL A 30 -6.74 -2.20 -8.18
CA VAL A 30 -6.89 -2.83 -9.49
C VAL A 30 -7.96 -2.06 -10.25
N ASP A 31 -7.70 -1.72 -11.51
CA ASP A 31 -8.64 -0.96 -12.33
C ASP A 31 -9.79 -1.82 -12.89
N GLN A 32 -9.53 -3.11 -13.17
CA GLN A 32 -10.51 -4.03 -13.74
C GLN A 32 -10.28 -5.48 -13.30
N LEU A 33 -11.37 -6.20 -13.03
CA LEU A 33 -11.36 -7.64 -12.75
C LEU A 33 -11.76 -8.43 -13.99
N THR A 34 -11.11 -9.57 -14.18
CA THR A 34 -11.34 -10.46 -15.33
C THR A 34 -11.25 -11.92 -14.90
N GLU A 35 -11.84 -12.81 -15.69
CA GLU A 35 -11.71 -14.25 -15.48
C GLU A 35 -10.29 -14.73 -15.81
N LYS A 36 -9.89 -15.88 -15.24
CA LYS A 36 -8.53 -16.42 -15.34
C LYS A 36 -8.10 -16.66 -16.79
N THR A 37 -9.01 -17.11 -17.65
CA THR A 37 -8.77 -17.43 -19.06
C THR A 37 -8.64 -16.19 -19.94
N GLY A 38 -9.19 -15.06 -19.51
CA GLY A 38 -9.28 -13.83 -20.30
C GLY A 38 -8.23 -12.77 -19.98
N LEU A 39 -7.32 -12.99 -19.02
CA LEU A 39 -6.41 -11.94 -18.52
C LEU A 39 -5.54 -11.31 -19.63
N ILE A 40 -5.03 -12.11 -20.55
CA ILE A 40 -4.14 -11.62 -21.62
C ILE A 40 -4.93 -10.80 -22.64
N SER A 41 -6.09 -11.30 -23.08
CA SER A 41 -6.91 -10.60 -24.08
C SER A 41 -7.45 -9.29 -23.53
N THR A 42 -7.88 -9.25 -22.28
CA THR A 42 -8.35 -8.03 -21.61
C THR A 42 -7.22 -7.02 -21.40
N ALA A 43 -6.03 -7.46 -20.98
CA ALA A 43 -4.87 -6.58 -20.84
C ALA A 43 -4.44 -5.97 -22.19
N CYS A 44 -4.43 -6.76 -23.27
CA CYS A 44 -4.15 -6.27 -24.62
C CYS A 44 -5.17 -5.23 -25.07
N CYS A 45 -6.47 -5.52 -24.88
CA CYS A 45 -7.54 -4.56 -25.16
C CYS A 45 -7.39 -3.28 -24.34
N TYR A 46 -7.05 -3.38 -23.06
CA TYR A 46 -6.85 -2.23 -22.18
C TYR A 46 -5.72 -1.33 -22.68
N ILE A 47 -4.57 -1.89 -23.06
CA ILE A 47 -3.44 -1.14 -23.62
C ILE A 47 -3.84 -0.44 -24.93
N LEU A 48 -4.55 -1.13 -25.82
CA LEU A 48 -5.02 -0.59 -27.10
C LEU A 48 -6.07 0.51 -26.92
N GLN A 49 -6.96 0.38 -25.95
CA GLN A 49 -7.97 1.38 -25.60
C GLN A 49 -7.34 2.59 -24.91
N GLN A 50 -6.38 2.40 -24.02
CA GLN A 50 -5.71 3.49 -23.31
C GLN A 50 -4.91 4.39 -24.27
N LYS A 51 -4.34 3.82 -25.34
CA LYS A 51 -3.77 4.60 -26.46
C LYS A 51 -4.81 5.48 -27.18
N ARG A 52 -6.09 5.13 -27.15
CA ARG A 52 -7.20 5.90 -27.75
C ARG A 52 -7.88 6.87 -26.77
N ILE A 53 -7.84 6.59 -25.46
CA ILE A 53 -8.51 7.38 -24.41
C ILE A 53 -7.74 8.65 -24.02
N ASN A 54 -6.47 8.80 -24.43
CA ASN A 54 -5.73 10.05 -24.24
C ASN A 54 -6.43 11.28 -24.87
N ASP A 55 -7.38 11.08 -25.79
CA ASP A 55 -8.18 12.16 -26.38
C ASP A 55 -9.55 12.38 -25.70
N VAL A 56 -10.04 11.46 -24.86
CA VAL A 56 -11.40 11.52 -24.27
C VAL A 56 -11.43 10.99 -22.83
N SER A 57 -10.61 11.55 -21.94
CA SER A 57 -10.81 11.31 -20.51
C SER A 57 -12.00 12.14 -20.01
N SER A 58 -13.07 11.47 -19.57
CA SER A 58 -14.26 12.11 -19.01
C SER A 58 -13.89 13.00 -17.82
N LYS A 59 -14.15 14.31 -17.96
CA LYS A 59 -13.79 15.38 -17.01
C LYS A 59 -14.27 15.08 -15.58
N THR A 60 -15.37 14.34 -15.41
CA THR A 60 -15.94 13.98 -14.10
C THR A 60 -15.10 12.96 -13.33
N ALA A 61 -14.55 11.92 -13.97
CA ALA A 61 -13.72 10.92 -13.27
C ALA A 61 -12.40 11.51 -12.76
N LEU A 62 -11.82 12.44 -13.52
CA LEU A 62 -10.65 13.22 -13.12
C LEU A 62 -10.98 14.17 -11.96
N LEU A 63 -12.17 14.77 -11.93
CA LEU A 63 -12.63 15.64 -10.85
C LEU A 63 -12.85 14.87 -9.55
N TRP A 64 -13.44 13.67 -9.59
CA TRP A 64 -13.58 12.82 -8.39
C TRP A 64 -12.24 12.34 -7.85
N LYS A 65 -11.29 11.98 -8.72
CA LYS A 65 -9.90 11.67 -8.32
C LYS A 65 -9.21 12.90 -7.71
N LYS A 66 -9.37 14.09 -8.31
CA LYS A 66 -8.83 15.35 -7.77
C LYS A 66 -9.47 15.75 -6.44
N ALA A 67 -10.78 15.60 -6.27
CA ALA A 67 -11.48 15.92 -5.03
C ALA A 67 -11.11 14.96 -3.89
N LYS A 68 -10.99 13.65 -4.17
CA LYS A 68 -10.49 12.66 -3.20
C LYS A 68 -9.04 12.96 -2.79
N ASN A 69 -8.21 13.42 -3.73
CA ASN A 69 -6.85 13.84 -3.46
C ASN A 69 -6.79 15.17 -2.67
N PHE A 70 -7.66 16.14 -2.97
CA PHE A 70 -7.69 17.46 -2.31
C PHE A 70 -8.20 17.37 -0.86
N LEU A 71 -9.19 16.53 -0.57
CA LEU A 71 -9.59 16.22 0.81
C LEU A 71 -8.48 15.52 1.62
N GLY A 72 -7.52 14.90 0.94
CA GLY A 72 -6.33 14.29 1.54
C GLY A 72 -5.12 15.22 1.67
N MET A 73 -5.21 16.47 1.22
CA MET A 73 -4.05 17.39 1.13
C MET A 73 -3.84 18.31 2.34
N THR A 74 -4.76 18.39 3.30
CA THR A 74 -4.51 19.19 4.50
C THR A 74 -3.49 18.47 5.39
N GLN A 75 -2.32 19.08 5.62
CA GLN A 75 -1.27 18.52 6.50
C GLN A 75 -1.85 18.08 7.86
N PHE A 76 -2.83 18.82 8.36
CA PHE A 76 -3.55 18.51 9.59
C PHE A 76 -4.34 17.18 9.54
N THR A 77 -5.11 16.92 8.48
CA THR A 77 -5.90 15.67 8.36
C THR A 77 -4.99 14.47 8.17
N ARG A 78 -3.85 14.66 7.49
CA ARG A 78 -2.80 13.66 7.35
C ARG A 78 -2.16 13.32 8.69
N ASN A 79 -1.77 14.33 9.48
CA ASN A 79 -1.17 14.11 10.80
C ASN A 79 -2.15 13.41 11.75
N GLN A 80 -3.42 13.83 11.77
CA GLN A 80 -4.45 13.16 12.56
C GLN A 80 -4.67 11.69 12.13
N ALA A 81 -4.61 11.42 10.82
CA ALA A 81 -4.69 10.05 10.32
C ALA A 81 -3.48 9.22 10.76
N LEU A 82 -2.27 9.78 10.72
CA LEU A 82 -1.04 9.13 11.18
C LEU A 82 -1.09 8.83 12.68
N GLU A 83 -1.53 9.77 13.52
CA GLU A 83 -1.69 9.56 14.97
C GLU A 83 -2.69 8.45 15.29
N ARG A 84 -3.82 8.40 14.57
CA ARG A 84 -4.80 7.31 14.70
C ARG A 84 -4.23 5.96 14.29
N ILE A 85 -3.31 5.94 13.32
CA ILE A 85 -2.64 4.70 12.90
C ILE A 85 -1.59 4.30 13.94
N GLU A 86 -0.79 5.25 14.42
CA GLU A 86 0.25 5.05 15.44
C GLU A 86 -0.34 4.47 16.72
N SER A 87 -1.39 5.09 17.26
CA SER A 87 -2.12 4.57 18.43
C SER A 87 -2.64 3.14 18.23
N ARG A 88 -3.18 2.81 17.05
CA ARG A 88 -3.66 1.45 16.75
C ARG A 88 -2.53 0.42 16.67
N ILE A 89 -1.36 0.82 16.18
CA ILE A 89 -0.18 -0.03 16.09
C ILE A 89 0.35 -0.30 17.49
N SER A 90 0.56 0.75 18.30
CA SER A 90 1.06 0.62 19.67
C SER A 90 0.19 -0.31 20.52
N GLN A 91 -1.12 -0.36 20.27
CA GLN A 91 -2.04 -1.28 20.97
C GLN A 91 -1.99 -2.74 20.48
N ARG A 92 -1.54 -2.98 19.24
CA ARG A 92 -1.58 -4.31 18.60
C ARG A 92 -0.23 -5.00 18.51
N VAL A 93 0.86 -4.24 18.64
CA VAL A 93 2.21 -4.77 18.54
C VAL A 93 2.52 -5.52 19.84
N PHE A 94 2.55 -6.85 19.73
CA PHE A 94 2.76 -7.77 20.86
C PHE A 94 4.24 -7.93 21.28
N ASP A 95 5.17 -7.23 20.64
CA ASP A 95 6.61 -7.27 20.96
C ASP A 95 7.34 -6.05 20.40
N ASN A 96 8.53 -5.74 20.91
CA ASN A 96 9.38 -4.60 20.49
C ASN A 96 10.00 -4.77 19.08
N TYR A 97 9.20 -5.14 18.07
CA TYR A 97 9.67 -5.28 16.70
C TYR A 97 9.65 -3.92 15.99
N CYS A 98 10.84 -3.41 15.67
CA CYS A 98 11.07 -2.07 15.12
C CYS A 98 10.46 -1.83 13.72
N ALA A 99 9.83 -2.84 13.09
CA ALA A 99 9.22 -2.69 11.76
C ALA A 99 8.03 -1.72 11.76
N GLY A 100 7.23 -1.72 12.82
CA GLY A 100 6.09 -0.80 12.93
C GLY A 100 6.54 0.66 12.93
N GLU A 101 7.55 0.98 13.71
CA GLU A 101 8.08 2.34 13.84
C GLU A 101 8.79 2.81 12.57
N THR A 102 9.64 1.97 11.98
CA THR A 102 10.35 2.29 10.73
C THR A 102 9.39 2.51 9.56
N LEU A 103 8.33 1.70 9.46
CA LEU A 103 7.28 1.90 8.47
C LEU A 103 6.48 3.18 8.73
N MET A 104 6.16 3.48 9.99
CA MET A 104 5.50 4.73 10.37
C MET A 104 6.34 5.95 9.98
N ASN A 105 7.66 5.90 10.21
CA ASN A 105 8.58 6.97 9.84
C ASN A 105 8.62 7.19 8.33
N ALA A 106 8.63 6.11 7.54
CA ALA A 106 8.51 6.21 6.08
C ALA A 106 7.15 6.80 5.65
N LEU A 107 6.06 6.43 6.31
CA LEU A 107 4.72 6.94 6.01
C LEU A 107 4.50 8.40 6.45
N LYS A 108 5.23 8.88 7.47
CA LYS A 108 5.21 10.28 7.94
C LYS A 108 5.77 11.23 6.88
N GLN A 109 6.74 10.80 6.06
CA GLN A 109 7.30 11.61 4.96
C GLN A 109 6.25 11.96 3.90
N ALA A 110 6.05 13.25 3.65
CA ALA A 110 5.08 13.75 2.66
C ALA A 110 5.67 13.74 1.24
N GLU A 111 6.95 14.05 1.12
CA GLU A 111 7.67 14.08 -0.15
C GLU A 111 7.98 12.67 -0.66
N PHE A 112 7.94 12.51 -1.98
CA PHE A 112 8.15 11.20 -2.60
C PHE A 112 9.61 10.77 -2.51
N LYS A 113 10.54 11.67 -2.83
CA LYS A 113 11.98 11.36 -2.82
C LYS A 113 12.45 11.02 -1.40
N ASP A 114 12.09 11.84 -0.43
CA ASP A 114 12.46 11.64 0.97
C ASP A 114 11.82 10.38 1.55
N GLY A 115 10.55 10.11 1.18
CA GLY A 115 9.87 8.87 1.55
C GLY A 115 10.58 7.62 1.02
N LEU A 116 11.08 7.64 -0.23
CA LEU A 116 11.85 6.53 -0.80
C LEU A 116 13.19 6.33 -0.09
N VAL A 117 13.88 7.43 0.27
CA VAL A 117 15.14 7.36 1.01
C VAL A 117 14.90 6.76 2.40
N ALA A 118 13.86 7.21 3.09
CA ALA A 118 13.46 6.68 4.39
C ALA A 118 13.03 5.20 4.32
N GLU A 119 12.27 4.81 3.29
CA GLU A 119 11.87 3.42 3.04
C GLU A 119 13.10 2.53 2.81
N ARG A 120 14.03 2.97 1.96
CA ARG A 120 15.28 2.24 1.71
C ARG A 120 16.08 2.05 3.00
N ALA A 121 16.33 3.12 3.74
CA ALA A 121 17.10 3.06 4.97
C ALA A 121 16.41 2.16 6.02
N GLY A 122 15.09 2.30 6.19
CA GLY A 122 14.29 1.47 7.07
C GLY A 122 14.34 -0.01 6.70
N LEU A 123 14.18 -0.33 5.41
CA LEU A 123 14.25 -1.71 4.91
C LEU A 123 15.62 -2.33 5.18
N CYS A 124 16.71 -1.61 4.90
CA CYS A 124 18.06 -2.09 5.20
C CYS A 124 18.23 -2.40 6.69
N ASN A 125 17.83 -1.46 7.56
CA ASN A 125 17.95 -1.63 9.01
C ASN A 125 17.14 -2.84 9.52
N LEU A 126 15.91 -3.00 9.04
CA LEU A 126 15.08 -4.15 9.39
C LEU A 126 15.65 -5.45 8.85
N PHE A 127 16.15 -5.46 7.62
CA PHE A 127 16.66 -6.67 6.99
C PHE A 127 17.82 -7.29 7.79
N TYR A 128 18.72 -6.45 8.30
CA TYR A 128 19.86 -6.87 9.13
C TYR A 128 19.52 -7.05 10.62
N SER A 129 18.29 -6.76 11.05
CA SER A 129 17.88 -7.01 12.44
C SER A 129 17.74 -8.51 12.72
N GLU A 130 18.11 -8.91 13.94
CA GLU A 130 18.02 -10.30 14.39
C GLU A 130 16.56 -10.79 14.41
N GLN A 131 15.61 -9.94 14.82
CA GLN A 131 14.20 -10.28 14.84
C GLN A 131 13.69 -10.60 13.43
N SER A 132 14.05 -9.78 12.44
CA SER A 132 13.65 -10.04 11.05
C SER A 132 14.30 -11.31 10.51
N ARG A 133 15.56 -11.58 10.88
CA ARG A 133 16.26 -12.82 10.50
C ARG A 133 15.52 -14.06 11.03
N VAL A 134 15.16 -14.06 12.32
CA VAL A 134 14.40 -15.16 12.94
C VAL A 134 13.04 -15.33 12.26
N LEU A 135 12.30 -14.24 12.04
CA LEU A 135 10.99 -14.31 11.38
C LEU A 135 11.08 -14.88 9.96
N ARG A 136 12.11 -14.50 9.18
CA ARG A 136 12.34 -15.08 7.85
C ARG A 136 12.66 -16.57 7.92
N HIS A 137 13.47 -17.01 8.88
CA HIS A 137 13.75 -18.43 9.07
C HIS A 137 12.49 -19.22 9.44
N LEU A 138 11.68 -18.71 10.37
CA LEU A 138 10.40 -19.32 10.73
C LEU A 138 9.46 -19.43 9.52
N GLU A 139 9.44 -18.40 8.68
CA GLU A 139 8.65 -18.36 7.46
C GLU A 139 9.10 -19.41 6.43
N CYS A 140 10.41 -19.55 6.23
CA CYS A 140 11.00 -20.59 5.39
C CYS A 140 10.61 -21.99 5.89
N THR A 141 10.82 -22.27 7.18
CA THR A 141 10.47 -23.57 7.78
C THR A 141 8.97 -23.85 7.69
N ALA A 142 8.12 -22.85 7.95
CA ALA A 142 6.67 -23.00 7.83
C ALA A 142 6.21 -23.25 6.38
N ARG A 143 6.95 -22.76 5.38
CA ARG A 143 6.71 -23.10 3.97
C ARG A 143 7.11 -24.53 3.68
N GLU A 144 8.29 -24.95 4.13
CA GLU A 144 8.79 -26.32 3.93
C GLU A 144 7.85 -27.37 4.53
N MET A 145 7.29 -27.12 5.72
CA MET A 145 6.33 -28.03 6.38
C MET A 145 4.94 -28.08 5.75
N LYS A 146 4.57 -27.13 4.88
CA LYS A 146 3.28 -27.12 4.18
C LYS A 146 3.27 -28.01 2.93
N TRP A 147 4.42 -28.53 2.54
CA TRP A 147 4.60 -29.53 1.49
C TRP A 147 4.78 -30.91 2.11
#